data_AF-A0A411WW16-F1
#
_entry.id   AF-A0A411WW16-F1
#
_cell.length_a   1.000
_cell.length_b   1.000
_cell.length_c   1.000
_cell.angle_alpha   90.00
_cell.angle_beta   90.00
_cell.angle_gamma   90.00
#
_symmetry.space_group_name_H-M   'P 1'
#
loop_
_entity.id
_entity.type
_entity.pdbx_description
1 polymer ?
#
loop_
_entity_poly.entity_id
_entity_poly.type
_entity_poly.pdbx_seq_one_letter_code
_entity_poly.pdbx_strand_id
1 'polypeptide(L)'
;MNVTLLTQLAGALRFGVVLAIALHALALVPQCRAHYFLPRFVNVSLYGLVLGVAHGAVLALAGGELALDDGHRRADTVAWCLAAAVLLNLVVAAQNLLAVVALLWLHRPSAVVAHSLRGAVQPMVWSSAALAVAAYAMVHGWL
;
A
#
# COMPACT_ATOMS: atom_id res chain seq x y z
N MET A 1 18.18 -10.84 23.89
CA MET A 1 18.08 -9.95 22.72
C MET A 1 16.63 -9.54 22.56
N ASN A 2 16.31 -8.25 22.76
CA ASN A 2 14.95 -7.76 22.54
C ASN A 2 14.68 -7.66 21.04
N VAL A 3 13.73 -8.48 20.57
CA VAL A 3 13.25 -8.52 19.18
C VAL A 3 12.42 -7.26 18.92
N THR A 4 12.81 -6.44 17.93
CA THR A 4 12.09 -5.20 17.60
C THR A 4 10.77 -5.51 16.89
N LEU A 5 9.75 -4.65 17.02
CA LEU A 5 8.44 -4.83 16.39
C LEU A 5 8.57 -4.96 14.86
N LEU A 6 9.54 -4.28 14.28
CA LEU A 6 9.90 -4.38 12.85
C LEU A 6 10.23 -5.82 12.44
N THR A 7 11.06 -6.52 13.22
CA THR A 7 11.44 -7.90 12.90
C THR A 7 10.28 -8.89 13.06
N GLN A 8 9.37 -8.64 14.01
CA GLN A 8 8.15 -9.45 14.18
C GLN A 8 7.17 -9.23 13.02
N LEU A 9 7.03 -8.00 12.55
CA LEU A 9 6.09 -7.64 11.48
C LEU A 9 6.68 -7.81 10.08
N ALA A 10 7.99 -7.98 9.92
CA ALA A 10 8.66 -8.01 8.61
C ALA A 10 8.03 -9.03 7.65
N GLY A 11 7.69 -10.23 8.14
CA GLY A 11 7.01 -11.25 7.33
C GLY A 11 5.63 -10.79 6.86
N ALA A 12 4.82 -10.27 7.77
CA ALA A 12 3.47 -9.76 7.47
C ALA A 12 3.50 -8.54 6.54
N LEU A 13 4.46 -7.63 6.72
CA LEU A 13 4.64 -6.44 5.88
C LEU A 13 5.07 -6.84 4.46
N ARG A 14 6.02 -7.78 4.31
CA ARG A 14 6.41 -8.31 3.00
C ARG A 14 5.22 -8.93 2.28
N PHE A 15 4.45 -9.78 2.98
CA PHE A 15 3.24 -10.37 2.43
C PHE A 15 2.22 -9.30 2.02
N GLY A 16 1.99 -8.30 2.87
CA GLY A 16 1.08 -7.19 2.59
C GLY A 16 1.50 -6.36 1.38
N VAL A 17 2.79 -6.10 1.20
CA VAL A 17 3.33 -5.42 0.02
C VAL A 17 3.08 -6.24 -1.25
N VAL A 18 3.43 -7.52 -1.24
CA VAL A 18 3.23 -8.43 -2.38
C VAL A 18 1.74 -8.53 -2.72
N LEU A 19 0.89 -8.66 -1.71
CA LEU A 19 -0.56 -8.73 -1.89
C LEU A 19 -1.11 -7.43 -2.47
N ALA A 20 -0.66 -6.26 -2.01
CA ALA A 20 -1.08 -4.97 -2.57
C ALA A 20 -0.70 -4.85 -4.06
N ILE A 21 0.53 -5.24 -4.42
CA ILE A 21 0.99 -5.28 -5.81
C ILE A 21 0.11 -6.21 -6.65
N ALA A 22 -0.13 -7.43 -6.15
CA ALA A 22 -0.96 -8.42 -6.84
C ALA A 22 -2.40 -7.91 -7.06
N LEU A 23 -3.00 -7.27 -6.06
CA LEU A 23 -4.34 -6.70 -6.16
C LEU A 23 -4.41 -5.56 -7.18
N HIS A 24 -3.43 -4.65 -7.20
CA HIS A 24 -3.38 -3.57 -8.20
C HIS A 24 -3.14 -4.09 -9.62
N ALA A 25 -2.29 -5.11 -9.78
CA ALA A 25 -2.08 -5.79 -11.05
C ALA A 25 -3.35 -6.50 -11.52
N LEU A 26 -4.04 -7.18 -10.60
CA LEU A 26 -5.31 -7.84 -10.90
C LEU A 26 -6.42 -6.85 -11.24
N ALA A 27 -6.39 -5.63 -10.68
CA ALA A 27 -7.32 -4.56 -11.04
C ALA A 27 -7.06 -3.97 -12.44
N LEU A 28 -5.85 -4.13 -13.01
CA LEU A 28 -5.51 -3.72 -14.38
C LEU A 28 -6.00 -4.71 -15.43
N VAL A 29 -5.96 -6.02 -15.15
CA VAL A 29 -6.35 -7.08 -16.11
C VAL A 29 -7.72 -6.82 -16.77
N PRO A 30 -8.79 -6.47 -16.02
CA PRO A 30 -10.10 -6.26 -16.60
C PRO A 30 -10.17 -4.95 -17.39
N GLN A 31 -9.35 -3.94 -17.05
CA GLN A 31 -9.27 -2.68 -17.80
C GLN A 31 -8.58 -2.86 -19.15
N CYS A 32 -7.60 -3.76 -19.24
CA CYS A 32 -6.95 -4.12 -20.51
C CYS A 32 -7.89 -4.91 -21.43
N ARG A 33 -8.91 -5.59 -20.88
CA ARG A 33 -9.90 -6.36 -21.65
C ARG A 33 -11.19 -5.62 -21.94
N ALA A 34 -11.49 -4.56 -21.20
CA ALA A 34 -12.70 -3.77 -21.41
C ALA A 34 -12.58 -2.91 -22.67
N HIS A 35 -13.61 -2.89 -23.50
CA HIS A 35 -13.73 -1.95 -24.64
C HIS A 35 -13.88 -0.49 -24.21
N TYR A 36 -14.00 -0.21 -22.90
CA TYR A 36 -14.11 1.12 -22.33
C TYR A 36 -13.00 1.35 -21.30
N PHE A 37 -12.03 2.19 -21.67
CA PHE A 37 -10.90 2.56 -20.82
C PHE A 37 -11.31 3.63 -19.82
N LEU A 38 -11.15 3.35 -18.52
CA LEU A 38 -11.40 4.31 -17.45
C LEU A 38 -10.07 4.76 -16.82
N PRO A 39 -9.46 5.86 -17.31
CA PRO A 39 -8.09 6.27 -16.96
C PRO A 39 -7.88 6.46 -15.46
N ARG A 40 -8.93 6.81 -14.73
CA ARG A 40 -8.85 7.04 -13.29
C ARG A 40 -8.53 5.78 -12.50
N PHE A 41 -9.13 4.64 -12.84
CA PHE A 41 -8.86 3.38 -12.12
C PHE A 41 -7.49 2.80 -12.49
N VAL A 42 -7.04 3.05 -13.73
CA VAL A 42 -5.68 2.74 -14.19
C VAL A 42 -4.67 3.52 -13.35
N ASN A 43 -4.87 4.84 -13.22
CA ASN A 43 -3.98 5.71 -12.45
C ASN A 43 -3.90 5.28 -10.98
N VAL A 44 -5.03 4.91 -10.37
CA VAL A 44 -5.03 4.39 -8.98
C VAL A 44 -4.21 3.10 -8.88
N SER A 45 -4.36 2.15 -9.81
CA SER A 45 -3.53 0.94 -9.84
C SER A 45 -2.05 1.27 -10.03
N LEU A 46 -1.71 2.19 -10.92
CA LEU A 46 -0.32 2.58 -11.19
C LEU A 46 0.32 3.26 -9.98
N TYR A 47 -0.35 4.23 -9.35
CA TYR A 47 0.14 4.85 -8.12
C TYR A 47 0.28 3.84 -6.99
N GLY A 48 -0.70 2.95 -6.85
CA GLY A 48 -0.68 1.88 -5.86
C GLY A 48 0.45 0.86 -6.06
N LEU A 49 0.79 0.53 -7.31
CA LEU A 49 1.94 -0.30 -7.68
C LEU A 49 3.25 0.38 -7.32
N VAL A 50 3.42 1.65 -7.70
CA VAL A 50 4.61 2.45 -7.36
C VAL A 50 4.77 2.52 -5.85
N LEU A 51 3.70 2.78 -5.10
CA LEU A 51 3.72 2.76 -3.64
C LEU A 51 4.05 1.39 -3.07
N GLY A 52 3.52 0.31 -3.65
CA GLY A 52 3.85 -1.06 -3.23
C GLY A 52 5.35 -1.33 -3.35
N VAL A 53 5.94 -1.00 -4.50
CA VAL A 53 7.39 -1.13 -4.73
C VAL A 53 8.18 -0.25 -3.75
N ALA A 54 7.77 1.01 -3.56
CA ALA A 54 8.42 1.92 -2.62
C ALA A 54 8.37 1.39 -1.18
N HIS A 55 7.22 0.89 -0.71
CA HIS A 55 7.10 0.28 0.62
C HIS A 55 8.01 -0.94 0.77
N GLY A 56 8.10 -1.78 -0.25
CA GLY A 56 9.02 -2.92 -0.28
C GLY A 56 10.48 -2.48 -0.17
N ALA A 57 10.87 -1.43 -0.90
CA ALA A 57 12.22 -0.87 -0.83
C ALA A 57 12.53 -0.29 0.56
N VAL A 58 11.64 0.51 1.14
CA VAL A 58 11.83 1.07 2.48
C VAL A 58 11.89 -0.03 3.54
N LEU A 59 11.07 -1.08 3.41
CA LEU A 59 11.11 -2.22 4.32
C LEU A 59 12.43 -3.00 4.24
N ALA A 60 12.99 -3.16 3.04
CA ALA A 60 14.28 -3.81 2.85
C ALA A 60 15.42 -2.97 3.44
N LEU A 61 15.41 -1.66 3.20
CA LEU A 61 16.39 -0.72 3.78
C LEU A 61 16.30 -0.70 5.31
N ALA A 62 15.09 -0.62 5.87
CA ALA A 62 14.86 -0.66 7.30
C ALA A 62 15.42 -1.94 7.94
N GLY A 63 15.29 -3.09 7.28
CA GLY A 63 15.84 -4.35 7.76
C GLY A 63 17.37 -4.43 7.75
N GLY A 64 18.05 -3.65 6.91
CA GLY A 64 19.52 -3.59 6.85
C GLY A 64 20.12 -2.56 7.80
N GLU A 65 19.57 -1.34 7.81
CA GLU A 65 20.10 -0.20 8.56
C GLU A 65 19.77 -0.27 10.07
N LEU A 66 18.54 -0.65 10.44
CA LEU A 66 18.12 -0.70 11.84
C LEU A 66 18.59 -1.96 12.57
N ALA A 67 19.22 -2.90 11.86
CA ALA A 67 19.88 -4.05 12.48
C ALA A 67 21.26 -3.69 13.07
N LEU A 68 21.80 -2.52 12.72
CA LEU A 68 23.14 -2.07 13.12
C LEU A 68 23.16 -1.09 14.30
N ASP A 69 22.00 -0.55 14.69
CA ASP A 69 21.90 0.53 15.69
C ASP A 69 20.91 0.18 16.82
N ASP A 70 21.28 0.46 18.08
CA ASP A 70 20.54 0.13 19.33
C ASP A 70 19.23 0.93 19.52
N GLY A 71 18.64 1.43 18.43
CA GLY A 71 17.47 2.31 18.41
C GLY A 71 16.14 1.57 18.42
N HIS A 72 15.83 0.76 19.46
CA HIS A 72 14.56 0.01 19.55
C HIS A 72 13.30 0.86 19.31
N ARG A 73 13.24 2.06 19.91
CA ARG A 73 12.08 2.97 19.77
C ARG A 73 11.89 3.48 18.35
N ARG A 74 13.00 3.64 17.61
CA ARG A 74 13.00 4.10 16.22
C ARG A 74 12.52 2.98 15.30
N ALA A 75 13.01 1.76 15.53
CA ALA A 75 12.58 0.57 14.79
C ALA A 75 11.07 0.32 14.94
N ASP A 76 10.52 0.50 16.15
CA ASP A 76 9.08 0.32 16.39
C ASP A 76 8.24 1.40 15.68
N THR A 77 8.70 2.66 15.68
CA THR A 77 8.00 3.75 14.98
C THR A 77 8.01 3.54 13.47
N VAL A 78 9.16 3.16 12.89
CA VAL A 78 9.29 2.80 11.47
C VAL A 78 8.35 1.65 11.12
N ALA A 79 8.26 0.63 11.97
CA ALA A 79 7.37 -0.50 11.75
C ALA A 79 5.89 -0.10 11.74
N TRP A 80 5.44 0.77 12.65
CA TRP A 80 4.08 1.28 12.66
C TRP A 80 3.76 2.14 11.44
N CYS A 81 4.67 3.02 11.04
CA CYS A 81 4.52 3.83 9.83
C CYS A 81 4.39 2.94 8.58
N LEU A 82 5.23 1.92 8.44
CA LEU A 82 5.16 0.97 7.33
C LEU A 82 3.90 0.12 7.38
N ALA A 83 3.47 -0.35 8.55
CA ALA A 83 2.23 -1.10 8.70
C ALA A 83 1.01 -0.30 8.26
N ALA A 84 0.90 0.95 8.71
CA ALA A 84 -0.18 1.84 8.31
C ALA A 84 -0.11 2.17 6.81
N ALA A 85 1.08 2.45 6.26
CA ALA A 85 1.27 2.73 4.84
C ALA A 85 0.83 1.55 3.96
N VAL A 86 1.26 0.33 4.31
CA VAL A 86 0.90 -0.90 3.60
C VAL A 86 -0.59 -1.20 3.72
N LEU A 87 -1.18 -1.05 4.91
CA LEU A 87 -2.62 -1.26 5.13
C LEU A 87 -3.46 -0.30 4.28
N LEU A 88 -3.11 0.98 4.24
CA LEU A 88 -3.80 1.96 3.39
C LEU A 88 -3.69 1.58 1.90
N ASN A 89 -2.52 1.15 1.44
CA ASN A 89 -2.35 0.72 0.05
C ASN A 89 -3.15 -0.55 -0.27
N LEU A 90 -3.24 -1.51 0.66
CA LEU A 90 -4.10 -2.70 0.53
C LEU A 90 -5.58 -2.33 0.42
N VAL A 91 -6.05 -1.43 1.28
CA VAL A 91 -7.44 -0.94 1.23
C VAL A 91 -7.72 -0.28 -0.11
N VAL A 92 -6.82 0.58 -0.60
CA VAL A 92 -6.94 1.20 -1.92
C VAL A 92 -6.97 0.16 -3.04
N ALA A 93 -6.10 -0.85 -2.99
CA ALA A 93 -6.04 -1.92 -3.98
C ALA A 93 -7.35 -2.74 -4.02
N ALA A 94 -7.84 -3.14 -2.84
CA ALA A 94 -9.09 -3.89 -2.72
C ALA A 94 -10.29 -3.06 -3.22
N GLN A 95 -10.37 -1.78 -2.85
CA GLN A 95 -11.41 -0.88 -3.34
C GLN A 95 -11.36 -0.71 -4.86
N ASN A 96 -10.17 -0.56 -5.43
CA ASN A 96 -9.99 -0.41 -6.86
C ASN A 96 -10.39 -1.68 -7.62
N LEU A 97 -9.97 -2.86 -7.14
CA LEU A 97 -10.35 -4.15 -7.70
C LEU A 97 -11.87 -4.36 -7.63
N LEU A 98 -12.49 -4.10 -6.48
CA LEU A 98 -13.94 -4.20 -6.31
C LEU A 98 -14.69 -3.25 -7.25
N ALA A 99 -14.22 -2.02 -7.43
CA ALA A 99 -14.82 -1.07 -8.35
C ALA A 99 -14.75 -1.54 -9.81
N VAL A 100 -13.60 -2.05 -10.24
CA VAL A 100 -13.40 -2.58 -11.59
C VAL A 100 -14.24 -3.83 -11.84
N VAL A 101 -14.28 -4.76 -10.88
CA VAL A 101 -15.10 -5.97 -10.96
C VAL A 101 -16.59 -5.61 -10.95
N ALA A 102 -17.02 -4.66 -10.11
CA ALA A 102 -18.40 -4.21 -10.07
C ALA A 102 -18.86 -3.61 -11.40
N LEU A 103 -17.99 -2.83 -12.06
CA LEU A 103 -18.28 -2.23 -13.37
C LEU A 103 -18.40 -3.27 -14.50
N LEU A 104 -17.70 -4.39 -14.39
CA LEU A 104 -17.68 -5.41 -15.44
C LEU A 104 -18.67 -6.55 -15.22
N TRP A 105 -18.98 -6.89 -13.96
CA TRP A 105 -19.69 -8.13 -13.64
C TRP A 105 -20.92 -7.96 -12.74
N LEU A 106 -21.11 -6.85 -12.01
CA LEU A 106 -22.20 -6.72 -11.02
C LEU A 106 -23.21 -5.60 -11.28
N HIS A 107 -24.45 -5.86 -10.85
CA HIS A 107 -25.58 -4.93 -10.86
C HIS A 107 -25.33 -3.66 -10.01
N ARG A 108 -26.11 -2.60 -10.31
CA ARG A 108 -26.08 -1.23 -9.72
C ARG A 108 -25.65 -1.09 -8.25
N PRO A 109 -26.12 -1.88 -7.26
CA PRO A 109 -25.76 -1.65 -5.85
C PRO A 109 -24.25 -1.75 -5.54
N SER A 110 -23.53 -2.66 -6.22
CA SER A 110 -22.07 -2.79 -6.00
C SER A 110 -21.30 -1.61 -6.57
N ALA A 111 -21.79 -1.05 -7.68
CA ALA A 111 -21.24 0.16 -8.27
C ALA A 111 -21.46 1.39 -7.35
N VAL A 112 -22.58 1.44 -6.61
CA VAL A 112 -22.89 2.52 -5.65
C VAL A 112 -21.94 2.49 -4.46
N VAL A 113 -21.69 1.32 -3.88
CA VAL A 113 -20.75 1.18 -2.74
C VAL A 113 -19.31 1.49 -3.17
N ALA A 114 -18.88 1.02 -4.33
CA ALA A 114 -17.57 1.38 -4.88
C ALA A 114 -17.44 2.89 -5.15
N HIS A 115 -18.54 3.57 -5.47
CA HIS A 115 -18.55 5.01 -5.70
C HIS A 115 -18.56 5.83 -4.41
N SER A 116 -19.18 5.34 -3.33
CA SER A 116 -19.25 6.08 -2.05
C SER A 116 -17.89 6.19 -1.35
N LEU A 117 -17.04 5.18 -1.49
CA LEU A 117 -15.68 5.18 -0.91
C LEU A 117 -14.67 5.94 -1.78
N ARG A 118 -15.08 6.44 -2.93
CA ARG A 118 -14.22 7.07 -3.95
C ARG A 118 -13.58 8.37 -3.48
N GLY A 119 -14.28 9.13 -2.62
CA GLY A 119 -13.74 10.37 -2.03
C GLY A 119 -12.56 10.12 -1.09
N ALA A 120 -12.49 8.93 -0.48
CA ALA A 120 -11.47 8.56 0.49
C ALA A 120 -10.21 7.95 -0.16
N VAL A 121 -10.28 7.48 -1.41
CA VAL A 121 -9.14 6.81 -2.07
C VAL A 121 -7.92 7.73 -2.19
N GLN A 122 -8.12 8.95 -2.71
CA GLN A 122 -7.02 9.89 -2.92
C GLN A 122 -6.33 10.28 -1.60
N PRO A 123 -7.03 10.71 -0.53
CA PRO A 123 -6.37 10.98 0.74
C PRO A 123 -5.68 9.75 1.33
N MET A 124 -6.23 8.54 1.16
CA MET A 124 -5.56 7.31 1.61
C MET A 124 -4.23 7.06 0.88
N VAL A 125 -4.17 7.29 -0.44
CA VAL A 125 -2.92 7.19 -1.23
C VAL A 125 -1.88 8.20 -0.74
N TRP A 126 -2.27 9.46 -0.53
CA TRP A 126 -1.36 10.50 -0.04
C TRP A 126 -0.87 10.21 1.39
N SER A 127 -1.76 9.78 2.29
CA SER A 127 -1.38 9.40 3.65
C SER A 127 -0.43 8.19 3.67
N SER A 128 -0.69 7.20 2.79
CA SER A 128 0.19 6.04 2.61
C SER A 128 1.60 6.47 2.17
N ALA A 129 1.68 7.35 1.17
CA ALA A 129 2.94 7.91 0.70
C ALA A 129 3.68 8.70 1.80
N ALA A 130 2.96 9.57 2.51
CA ALA A 130 3.52 10.40 3.58
C ALA A 130 4.10 9.54 4.72
N LEU A 131 3.41 8.46 5.09
CA LEU A 131 3.89 7.52 6.11
C LEU A 131 5.13 6.74 5.65
N ALA A 132 5.19 6.37 4.37
CA ALA A 132 6.38 5.72 3.81
C ALA A 132 7.60 6.65 3.78
N VAL A 133 7.40 7.92 3.42
CA VAL A 133 8.45 8.95 3.45
C VAL A 133 8.92 9.21 4.88
N ALA A 134 7.99 9.29 5.84
CA ALA A 134 8.33 9.44 7.25
C ALA A 134 9.16 8.24 7.76
N ALA A 135 8.75 7.02 7.43
CA ALA A 135 9.51 5.81 7.76
C ALA A 135 10.92 5.85 7.14
N TYR A 136 11.04 6.24 5.87
CA TYR A 136 12.33 6.36 5.20
C TYR A 136 13.25 7.41 5.86
N ALA A 137 12.73 8.59 6.17
CA ALA A 137 13.49 9.65 6.85
C ALA A 137 13.94 9.21 8.25
N MET A 138 13.10 8.48 8.97
CA MET A 138 13.46 7.87 10.26
C MET A 138 14.52 6.77 10.11
N VAL A 139 14.49 5.95 9.06
CA VAL A 139 15.57 4.97 8.82
C VAL A 139 16.92 5.68 8.66
N HIS A 140 16.96 6.88 8.06
CA HIS A 140 18.19 7.58 7.67
C HIS A 140 18.74 8.59 8.69
N GLY A 141 18.19 8.72 9.89
CA GLY A 141 18.72 9.73 10.83
C GLY A 141 18.02 11.08 10.78
N TRP A 142 17.14 11.35 9.82
CA TRP A 142 16.69 12.71 9.52
C TRP A 142 15.55 13.21 10.42
N LEU A 143 14.84 12.28 11.08
CA LEU A 143 13.76 12.50 12.06
C LEU A 143 14.01 11.63 13.29
#